data_AF-A0A3P6S4Q7-F1
#
_entry.id   AF-A0A3P6S4Q7-F1
#
_cell.length_a   1.000
_cell.length_b   1.000
_cell.length_c   1.000
_cell.angle_alpha   90.00
_cell.angle_beta   90.00
_cell.angle_gamma   90.00
#
_symmetry.space_group_name_H-M   'P 1'
#
loop_
_entity.id
_entity.type
_entity.pdbx_description
1 polymer ?
#
loop_
_entity_poly.entity_id
_entity_poly.type
_entity_poly.pdbx_seq_one_letter_code
_entity_poly.pdbx_strand_id
1 'polypeptide(L)'
;MYSHERCYHEIELAKAGDKYFTQAVVNAATVVLNCTSTISLEYMHSFDSCTFPGVELFSVIHSLRDYVSVIKSEVFESNQVKGWLSRFNVHHGYTQLWYLLQLKSIIEMHTNEMFSTSRVIESLMQPIYRRNTIDEWLYENIDPIIEQLMELLQQISQLQMQRTFTVRNFDIKRSRMNYAL
;
A
#
# COMPACT_ATOMS: atom_id res chain seq x y z
N MET A 1 16.45 49.56 -1.04
CA MET A 1 17.02 48.35 -1.67
C MET A 1 17.71 47.38 -0.69
N TYR A 2 17.64 47.58 0.65
CA TYR A 2 18.36 46.79 1.67
C TYR A 2 17.46 45.87 2.54
N SER A 3 16.20 45.66 2.14
CA SER A 3 15.22 44.88 2.92
C SER A 3 15.08 43.44 2.42
N HIS A 4 15.18 43.23 1.11
CA HIS A 4 14.95 41.92 0.52
C HIS A 4 16.12 40.93 0.74
N GLU A 5 17.37 41.41 0.69
CA GLU A 5 18.57 40.60 0.93
C GLU A 5 18.69 40.09 2.38
N ARG A 6 18.15 40.85 3.35
CA ARG A 6 18.14 40.43 4.76
C ARG A 6 17.22 39.25 5.03
N CYS A 7 16.00 39.26 4.49
CA CYS A 7 15.09 38.11 4.61
C CYS A 7 15.65 36.85 3.93
N TYR A 8 16.29 37.00 2.76
CA TYR A 8 16.91 35.85 2.09
C TYR A 8 18.03 35.24 2.92
N HIS A 9 18.88 36.08 3.52
CA HIS A 9 19.97 35.62 4.38
C HIS A 9 19.46 34.92 5.65
N GLU A 10 18.41 35.45 6.29
CA GLU A 10 17.79 34.82 7.46
C GLU A 10 17.15 33.46 7.14
N ILE A 11 16.51 33.32 5.96
CA ILE A 11 15.97 32.05 5.48
C ILE A 11 17.08 31.03 5.19
N GLU A 12 18.21 31.47 4.61
CA GLU A 12 19.35 30.59 4.37
C GLU A 12 20.03 30.15 5.67
N LEU A 13 20.15 31.04 6.65
CA LEU A 13 20.67 30.71 7.98
C LEU A 13 19.75 29.73 8.72
N ALA A 14 18.42 29.91 8.62
CA ALA A 14 17.46 28.97 9.19
C ALA A 14 17.54 27.59 8.51
N LYS A 15 17.62 27.53 7.17
CA LYS A 15 17.81 26.30 6.41
C LYS A 15 19.15 25.62 6.73
N ALA A 16 20.21 26.40 6.89
CA ALA A 16 21.51 25.90 7.27
C ALA A 16 21.46 25.31 8.69
N GLY A 17 20.87 26.02 9.65
CA GLY A 17 20.67 25.54 11.01
C GLY A 17 19.90 24.21 11.06
N ASP A 18 18.84 24.09 10.26
CA ASP A 18 18.04 22.87 10.15
C ASP A 18 18.84 21.72 9.51
N LYS A 19 19.66 22.02 8.49
CA LYS A 19 20.56 21.03 7.86
C LYS A 19 21.66 20.54 8.83
N TYR A 20 22.26 21.43 9.61
CA TYR A 20 23.27 21.06 10.62
C TYR A 20 22.65 20.21 11.73
N PHE A 21 21.46 20.58 12.19
CA PHE A 21 20.71 19.81 13.18
C PHE A 21 20.34 18.42 12.63
N THR A 22 19.84 18.35 11.39
CA THR A 22 19.53 17.09 10.71
C THR A 22 20.77 16.21 10.56
N GLN A 23 21.92 16.78 10.17
CA GLN A 23 23.16 16.02 10.05
C GLN A 23 23.65 15.49 11.41
N ALA A 24 23.52 16.28 12.47
CA ALA A 24 23.88 15.84 13.82
C ALA A 24 23.01 14.66 14.28
N VAL A 25 21.70 14.71 14.01
CA VAL A 25 20.76 13.63 14.30
C VAL A 25 21.09 12.37 13.50
N VAL A 26 21.34 12.51 12.19
CA VAL A 26 21.73 11.39 11.31
C VAL A 26 23.01 10.72 11.80
N ASN A 27 24.02 11.51 12.18
CA ASN A 27 25.28 10.98 12.70
C ASN A 27 25.07 10.24 14.03
N ALA A 28 24.29 10.82 14.95
CA ALA A 28 23.97 10.19 16.23
C ALA A 28 23.19 8.87 16.02
N ALA A 29 22.19 8.87 15.14
CA ALA A 29 21.40 7.70 14.82
C ALA A 29 22.25 6.60 14.15
N THR A 30 23.17 6.96 13.24
CA THR A 30 24.11 6.02 12.63
C THR A 30 24.91 5.24 13.69
N VAL A 31 25.38 5.95 14.72
CA VAL A 31 26.13 5.34 15.83
C VAL A 31 25.22 4.46 16.70
N VAL A 32 24.05 4.96 17.07
CA VAL A 32 23.11 4.24 17.96
C VAL A 32 22.57 2.96 17.31
N LEU A 33 22.28 3.00 16.01
CA LEU A 33 21.80 1.85 15.24
C LEU A 33 22.93 0.90 14.80
N ASN A 34 24.17 1.18 15.22
CA ASN A 34 25.36 0.41 14.93
C ASN A 34 25.55 0.13 13.42
N CYS A 35 25.53 1.22 12.63
CA CYS A 35 25.69 1.18 11.19
C CYS A 35 27.16 1.36 10.78
N THR A 36 27.58 0.64 9.74
CA THR A 36 28.94 0.74 9.20
C THR A 36 29.13 1.94 8.25
N SER A 37 28.04 2.49 7.72
CA SER A 37 28.03 3.71 6.92
C SER A 37 26.97 4.69 7.42
N THR A 38 27.14 5.98 7.09
CA THR A 38 26.19 7.03 7.46
C THR A 38 24.82 6.74 6.84
N ILE A 39 23.78 6.74 7.68
CA ILE A 39 22.41 6.55 7.21
C ILE A 39 21.93 7.78 6.43
N SER A 40 20.99 7.57 5.52
CA SER A 40 20.26 8.61 4.79
C SER A 40 18.77 8.38 4.97
N LEU A 41 18.07 9.43 5.40
CA LEU A 41 16.60 9.41 5.50
C LEU A 41 15.94 9.43 4.12
N GLU A 42 16.67 9.80 3.07
CA GLU A 42 16.18 9.78 1.69
C GLU A 42 16.36 8.41 1.02
N TYR A 43 17.39 7.66 1.42
CA TYR A 43 17.75 6.37 0.81
C TYR A 43 17.70 5.25 1.85
N MET A 44 16.62 4.48 1.86
CA MET A 44 16.40 3.45 2.88
C MET A 44 17.43 2.32 2.86
N HIS A 45 18.02 2.01 1.70
CA HIS A 45 19.15 1.07 1.59
C HIS A 45 20.40 1.49 2.39
N SER A 46 20.47 2.74 2.86
CA SER A 46 21.53 3.16 3.77
C SER A 46 21.46 2.45 5.13
N PHE A 47 20.28 1.96 5.53
CA PHE A 47 20.06 1.19 6.76
C PHE A 47 20.50 -0.28 6.63
N ASP A 48 20.79 -0.78 5.42
CA ASP A 48 21.29 -2.14 5.19
C ASP A 48 22.67 -2.36 5.85
N SER A 49 23.36 -1.27 6.18
CA SER A 49 24.65 -1.27 6.86
C SER A 49 24.56 -1.41 8.39
N CYS A 50 23.34 -1.39 8.94
CA CYS A 50 23.05 -1.38 10.38
C CYS A 50 22.81 -2.77 10.96
N THR A 51 22.94 -2.89 12.29
CA THR A 51 22.88 -4.18 13.00
C THR A 51 21.99 -4.16 14.24
N PHE A 52 21.01 -3.26 14.28
CA PHE A 52 20.05 -3.19 15.39
C PHE A 52 19.03 -4.35 15.34
N PRO A 53 18.47 -4.76 16.50
CA PRO A 53 17.40 -5.75 16.54
C PRO A 53 16.18 -5.29 15.73
N GLY A 54 15.80 -6.05 14.70
CA GLY A 54 14.71 -5.71 13.81
C GLY A 54 15.10 -4.98 12.53
N VAL A 55 16.38 -4.91 12.17
CA VAL A 55 16.82 -4.36 10.87
C VAL A 55 16.17 -5.08 9.68
N GLU A 56 16.03 -6.40 9.75
CA GLU A 56 15.34 -7.18 8.72
C GLU A 56 13.85 -6.86 8.66
N LEU A 57 13.18 -6.77 9.83
CA LEU A 57 11.78 -6.35 9.92
C LEU A 57 11.58 -4.95 9.33
N PHE A 58 12.47 -4.01 9.64
CA PHE A 58 12.45 -2.65 9.10
C PHE A 58 12.53 -2.65 7.57
N SER A 59 13.44 -3.45 7.00
CA SER A 59 13.58 -3.58 5.54
C SER A 59 12.30 -4.14 4.90
N VAL A 60 11.73 -5.21 5.46
CA VAL A 60 10.49 -5.82 4.94
C VAL A 60 9.28 -4.88 5.05
N ILE A 61 9.12 -4.17 6.16
CA ILE A 61 8.04 -3.17 6.32
C ILE A 61 8.18 -2.05 5.29
N HIS A 62 9.42 -1.65 4.99
CA HIS A 62 9.65 -0.65 3.97
C HIS A 62 9.27 -1.17 2.57
N SER A 63 9.72 -2.38 2.21
CA SER A 63 9.32 -3.01 0.95
C SER A 63 7.80 -3.22 0.84
N LEU A 64 7.13 -3.55 1.95
CA LEU A 64 5.67 -3.66 2.01
C LEU A 64 5.01 -2.33 1.63
N ARG A 65 5.50 -1.19 2.13
CA ARG A 65 4.95 0.13 1.79
C ARG A 65 4.99 0.39 0.28
N ASP A 66 6.14 0.13 -0.34
CA ASP A 66 6.31 0.31 -1.78
C ASP A 66 5.41 -0.65 -2.56
N TYR A 67 5.32 -1.90 -2.11
CA TYR A 67 4.47 -2.92 -2.72
C TYR A 67 2.98 -2.56 -2.63
N VAL A 68 2.52 -2.03 -1.49
CA VAL A 68 1.15 -1.52 -1.35
C VAL A 68 0.88 -0.35 -2.30
N SER A 69 1.88 0.49 -2.58
CA SER A 69 1.76 1.54 -3.60
C SER A 69 1.61 0.96 -5.02
N VAL A 70 2.30 -0.14 -5.31
CA VAL A 70 2.13 -0.88 -6.56
C VAL A 70 0.72 -1.45 -6.65
N ILE A 71 0.24 -2.17 -5.63
CA ILE A 71 -1.13 -2.71 -5.59
C ILE A 71 -2.17 -1.60 -5.79
N LYS A 72 -2.00 -0.46 -5.13
CA LYS A 72 -2.90 0.69 -5.31
C LYS A 72 -2.96 1.13 -6.76
N SER A 73 -1.82 1.31 -7.42
CA SER A 73 -1.80 1.80 -8.81
C SER A 73 -2.28 0.75 -9.82
N GLU A 74 -1.87 -0.52 -9.66
CA GLU A 74 -2.18 -1.61 -10.60
C GLU A 74 -3.58 -2.20 -10.43
N VAL A 75 -4.10 -2.19 -9.21
CA VAL A 75 -5.39 -2.82 -8.87
C VAL A 75 -6.42 -1.79 -8.44
N PHE A 76 -6.23 -1.14 -7.29
CA PHE A 76 -7.30 -0.35 -6.67
C PHE A 76 -7.65 0.93 -7.42
N GLU A 77 -6.67 1.54 -8.09
CA GLU A 77 -6.84 2.77 -8.86
C GLU A 77 -6.99 2.51 -10.36
N SER A 78 -6.76 1.28 -10.79
CA SER A 78 -6.87 0.87 -12.19
C SER A 78 -8.26 1.10 -12.75
N ASN A 79 -8.33 1.87 -13.84
CA ASN A 79 -9.58 2.11 -14.57
C ASN A 79 -10.18 0.81 -15.12
N GLN A 80 -9.35 -0.18 -15.43
CA GLN A 80 -9.81 -1.49 -15.90
C GLN A 80 -10.54 -2.23 -14.77
N VAL A 81 -9.94 -2.29 -13.58
CA VAL A 81 -10.55 -2.91 -12.39
C VAL A 81 -11.84 -2.19 -12.03
N LYS A 82 -11.78 -0.86 -11.85
CA LYS A 82 -12.97 -0.04 -11.50
C LYS A 82 -14.08 -0.13 -12.54
N GLY A 83 -13.74 -0.26 -13.82
CA GLY A 83 -14.70 -0.39 -14.91
C GLY A 83 -15.39 -1.76 -14.89
N TRP A 84 -14.61 -2.83 -15.03
CA TRP A 84 -15.13 -4.19 -15.15
C TRP A 84 -15.77 -4.72 -13.87
N LEU A 85 -15.22 -4.36 -12.70
CA LEU A 85 -15.74 -4.72 -11.39
C LEU A 85 -16.56 -3.59 -10.75
N SER A 86 -17.07 -2.66 -11.56
CA SER A 86 -18.01 -1.65 -11.06
C SER A 86 -19.25 -2.31 -10.45
N ARG A 87 -19.84 -1.66 -9.43
CA ARG A 87 -21.11 -2.08 -8.83
C ARG A 87 -22.19 -2.40 -9.88
N PHE A 88 -22.27 -1.61 -10.94
CA PHE A 88 -23.22 -1.81 -12.03
C PHE A 88 -22.98 -3.14 -12.76
N ASN A 89 -21.72 -3.39 -13.17
CA ASN A 89 -21.37 -4.60 -13.89
C ASN A 89 -21.53 -5.86 -13.03
N VAL A 90 -21.09 -5.82 -11.77
CA VAL A 90 -21.29 -6.92 -10.82
C VAL A 90 -22.76 -7.20 -10.60
N HIS A 91 -23.58 -6.16 -10.36
CA HIS A 91 -25.02 -6.33 -10.09
C HIS A 91 -25.79 -6.88 -11.30
N HIS A 92 -25.43 -6.49 -12.51
CA HIS A 92 -26.13 -6.90 -13.73
C HIS A 92 -25.49 -8.08 -14.45
N GLY A 93 -24.33 -8.57 -13.99
CA GLY A 93 -23.64 -9.66 -14.66
C GLY A 93 -22.97 -9.25 -15.99
N TYR A 94 -22.60 -7.97 -16.13
CA TYR A 94 -21.99 -7.48 -17.36
C TYR A 94 -20.48 -7.60 -17.30
N THR A 95 -19.91 -8.37 -18.21
CA THR A 95 -18.46 -8.53 -18.28
C THR A 95 -18.01 -9.15 -19.60
N GLN A 96 -16.69 -9.26 -19.77
CA GLN A 96 -16.05 -10.02 -20.83
C GLN A 96 -15.08 -11.02 -20.18
N LEU A 97 -15.24 -12.31 -20.51
CA LEU A 97 -14.54 -13.40 -19.82
C LEU A 97 -13.01 -13.23 -19.86
N TRP A 98 -12.45 -12.83 -21.00
CA TRP A 98 -11.01 -12.69 -21.16
C TRP A 98 -10.43 -11.59 -20.27
N TYR A 99 -11.12 -10.45 -20.13
CA TYR A 99 -10.73 -9.39 -19.21
C TYR A 99 -10.79 -9.86 -17.76
N LEU A 100 -11.84 -10.61 -17.38
CA LEU A 100 -11.93 -11.16 -16.02
C LEU A 100 -10.79 -12.12 -15.69
N LEU A 101 -10.39 -12.98 -16.64
CA LEU A 101 -9.26 -13.90 -16.43
C LEU A 101 -7.95 -13.13 -16.24
N GLN A 102 -7.73 -12.06 -17.00
CA GLN A 102 -6.56 -11.21 -16.85
C GLN A 102 -6.55 -10.50 -15.49
N LEU A 103 -7.67 -9.87 -15.10
CA LEU A 103 -7.80 -9.19 -13.81
C LEU A 103 -7.63 -10.18 -12.65
N LYS A 104 -8.23 -11.36 -12.75
CA LYS A 104 -8.11 -12.43 -11.75
C LYS A 104 -6.66 -12.80 -11.51
N SER A 105 -5.91 -13.06 -12.58
CA SER A 105 -4.49 -13.44 -12.49
C SER A 105 -3.66 -12.39 -11.74
N ILE A 106 -3.84 -11.11 -12.06
CA ILE A 106 -3.13 -10.00 -11.42
C ILE A 106 -3.51 -9.91 -9.93
N ILE A 107 -4.81 -9.96 -9.61
CA ILE A 107 -5.28 -9.83 -8.22
C ILE A 107 -4.85 -11.04 -7.38
N GLU A 108 -4.90 -12.26 -7.94
CA GLU A 108 -4.43 -13.49 -7.25
C GLU A 108 -2.93 -13.42 -6.97
N MET A 109 -2.13 -12.93 -7.94
CA MET A 109 -0.69 -12.72 -7.75
C MET A 109 -0.41 -11.81 -6.55
N HIS A 110 -1.04 -10.63 -6.50
CA HIS A 110 -0.85 -9.70 -5.37
C HIS A 110 -1.39 -10.24 -4.05
N THR A 111 -2.51 -10.96 -4.07
CA THR A 111 -3.10 -11.57 -2.88
C THR A 111 -2.14 -12.60 -2.27
N ASN A 112 -1.56 -13.47 -3.10
CA ASN A 112 -0.61 -14.48 -2.66
C ASN A 112 0.68 -13.86 -2.11
N GLU A 113 1.19 -12.82 -2.76
CA GLU A 113 2.37 -12.10 -2.28
C GLU A 113 2.11 -11.45 -0.92
N MET A 114 0.97 -10.77 -0.75
CA MET A 114 0.58 -10.17 0.55
C MET A 114 0.49 -11.23 1.66
N PHE A 115 -0.06 -12.42 1.39
CA PHE A 115 -0.07 -13.51 2.36
C PHE A 115 1.35 -14.01 2.68
N SER A 116 2.25 -14.07 1.70
CA SER A 116 3.65 -14.44 1.90
C SER A 116 4.37 -13.40 2.76
N THR A 117 4.26 -12.12 2.41
CA THR A 117 4.85 -11.00 3.16
C THR A 117 4.33 -10.94 4.60
N SER A 118 3.02 -11.18 4.81
CA SER A 118 2.41 -11.21 6.14
C SER A 118 3.07 -12.25 7.05
N ARG A 119 3.29 -13.48 6.55
CA ARG A 119 3.97 -14.55 7.31
C ARG A 119 5.43 -14.22 7.62
N VAL A 120 6.13 -13.59 6.68
CA VAL A 120 7.51 -13.14 6.88
C VAL A 120 7.55 -12.09 7.99
N ILE A 121 6.69 -11.08 7.93
CA ILE A 121 6.60 -10.03 8.95
C ILE A 121 6.25 -10.62 10.32
N GLU A 122 5.24 -11.49 10.39
CA GLU A 122 4.86 -12.17 11.63
C GLU A 122 6.08 -12.89 12.25
N SER A 123 6.80 -13.68 11.44
CA SER A 123 8.00 -14.40 11.88
C SER A 123 9.11 -13.47 12.38
N LEU A 124 9.31 -12.32 11.74
CA LEU A 124 10.33 -11.34 12.13
C LEU A 124 9.92 -10.53 13.37
N MET A 125 8.62 -10.37 13.61
CA MET A 125 8.10 -9.68 14.80
C MET A 125 8.10 -10.55 16.06
N GLN A 126 7.91 -11.87 15.92
CA GLN A 126 7.89 -12.83 17.04
C GLN A 126 9.04 -12.70 18.06
N PRO A 127 10.31 -12.52 17.65
CA PRO A 127 11.41 -12.35 18.60
C PRO A 127 11.45 -10.97 19.29
N ILE A 128 10.70 -9.98 18.80
CA ILE A 128 10.80 -8.56 19.23
C ILE A 128 9.55 -8.15 20.02
N TYR A 129 8.38 -8.62 19.61
CA TYR A 129 7.08 -8.19 20.10
C TYR A 129 6.26 -9.33 20.69
N ARG A 130 5.31 -8.98 21.57
CA ARG A 130 4.32 -9.94 22.08
C ARG A 130 3.27 -10.21 21.01
N ARG A 131 2.70 -11.42 21.05
CA ARG A 131 1.70 -11.88 20.08
C ARG A 131 0.55 -10.90 19.86
N ASN A 132 -0.01 -10.33 20.93
CA ASN A 132 -1.11 -9.36 20.80
C ASN A 132 -0.71 -8.11 19.99
N THR A 133 0.52 -7.62 20.16
CA THR A 133 1.03 -6.49 19.38
C THR A 133 1.25 -6.86 17.91
N ILE A 134 1.64 -8.11 17.64
CA ILE A 134 1.78 -8.62 16.27
C ILE A 134 0.40 -8.69 15.61
N ASP A 135 -0.58 -9.30 16.29
CA ASP A 135 -1.95 -9.42 15.81
C ASP A 135 -2.57 -8.04 15.53
N GLU A 136 -2.44 -7.09 16.47
CA GLU A 136 -2.90 -5.71 16.31
C GLU A 136 -2.23 -5.03 15.09
N TRP A 137 -0.93 -5.20 14.92
CA TRP A 137 -0.21 -4.56 13.81
C TRP A 137 -0.62 -5.13 12.44
N LEU A 138 -0.75 -6.46 12.34
CA LEU A 138 -1.21 -7.13 11.11
C LEU A 138 -2.64 -6.70 10.75
N TYR A 139 -3.53 -6.65 11.75
CA TYR A 139 -4.91 -6.23 11.59
C TYR A 139 -5.02 -4.79 11.05
N GLU A 140 -4.21 -3.87 11.55
CA GLU A 140 -4.27 -2.46 11.12
C GLU A 140 -3.57 -2.20 9.77
N ASN A 141 -2.49 -2.94 9.45
CA ASN A 141 -1.59 -2.58 8.35
C ASN A 141 -1.64 -3.53 7.15
N ILE A 142 -2.00 -4.80 7.33
CA ILE A 142 -1.97 -5.83 6.28
C ILE A 142 -3.39 -6.25 5.88
N ASP A 143 -4.21 -6.60 6.86
CA ASP A 143 -5.54 -7.17 6.64
C ASP A 143 -6.43 -6.30 5.74
N PRO A 144 -6.48 -4.96 5.86
CA PRO A 144 -7.33 -4.14 4.99
C PRO A 144 -6.99 -4.27 3.51
N ILE A 145 -5.71 -4.49 3.17
CA ILE A 145 -5.27 -4.68 1.79
C ILE A 145 -5.67 -6.07 1.28
N ILE A 146 -5.47 -7.11 2.10
CA ILE A 146 -5.85 -8.48 1.76
C ILE A 146 -7.37 -8.60 1.59
N GLU A 147 -8.15 -8.04 2.51
CA GLU A 147 -9.61 -8.04 2.45
C GLU A 147 -10.12 -7.39 1.17
N GLN A 148 -9.55 -6.24 0.79
CA GLN A 148 -9.94 -5.55 -0.44
C GLN A 148 -9.61 -6.36 -1.70
N LEU A 149 -8.45 -7.03 -1.73
CA LEU A 149 -8.10 -7.93 -2.83
C LEU A 149 -9.05 -9.14 -2.91
N MET A 150 -9.37 -9.74 -1.75
CA MET A 150 -10.30 -10.87 -1.66
C MET A 150 -11.72 -10.49 -2.09
N GLU A 151 -12.19 -9.29 -1.76
CA GLU A 151 -13.49 -8.79 -2.22
C GLU A 151 -13.55 -8.74 -3.75
N LEU A 152 -12.49 -8.24 -4.41
CA LEU A 152 -12.41 -8.22 -5.86
C LEU A 152 -12.42 -9.63 -6.47
N LEU A 153 -11.69 -10.58 -5.87
CA LEU A 153 -11.72 -11.98 -6.29
C LEU A 153 -13.11 -12.62 -6.13
N GLN A 154 -13.83 -12.26 -5.07
CA GLN A 154 -15.21 -12.70 -4.87
C GLN A 154 -16.13 -12.14 -5.96
N GLN A 155 -16.03 -10.85 -6.29
CA GLN A 155 -16.79 -10.22 -7.38
C GLN A 155 -16.49 -10.87 -8.74
N ILE A 156 -15.23 -11.17 -9.02
CA ILE A 156 -14.82 -11.91 -10.23
C ILE A 156 -15.50 -13.29 -10.24
N SER A 157 -15.45 -14.01 -9.12
CA SER A 157 -16.04 -15.35 -9.01
C SER A 157 -17.55 -15.33 -9.25
N GLN A 158 -18.25 -14.32 -8.73
CA GLN A 158 -19.68 -14.10 -8.98
C GLN A 158 -19.98 -13.88 -10.48
N LEU A 159 -19.18 -13.05 -11.15
CA LEU A 159 -19.32 -12.77 -12.58
C LEU A 159 -18.98 -14.00 -13.44
N GLN A 160 -18.04 -14.85 -13.02
CA GLN A 160 -17.66 -16.07 -13.74
C GLN A 160 -18.74 -17.17 -13.71
N MET A 161 -19.62 -17.19 -12.69
CA MET A 161 -20.70 -18.19 -12.60
C MET A 161 -21.78 -18.02 -13.68
N GLN A 162 -21.78 -16.91 -14.42
CA GLN A 162 -22.75 -16.66 -15.46
C GLN A 162 -22.35 -17.31 -16.79
N ARG A 163 -23.18 -18.24 -17.28
CA ARG A 163 -22.95 -18.98 -18.54
C ARG A 163 -23.25 -18.17 -19.81
N THR A 164 -24.04 -17.11 -19.67
CA THR A 164 -24.45 -16.23 -20.77
C THR A 164 -24.33 -14.78 -20.29
N PHE A 165 -23.39 -14.04 -20.87
CA PHE A 165 -23.29 -12.60 -20.60
C PHE A 165 -24.39 -11.89 -21.38
N THR A 166 -25.28 -11.21 -20.68
CA THR A 166 -26.32 -10.43 -21.35
C THR A 166 -25.66 -9.27 -22.10
N VAL A 167 -26.02 -9.08 -23.38
CA VAL A 167 -25.61 -7.88 -24.10
C VAL A 167 -26.18 -6.68 -23.36
N ARG A 168 -25.37 -5.64 -23.16
CA ARG A 168 -25.78 -4.42 -22.44
C ARG A 168 -27.04 -3.84 -23.09
N ASN A 169 -28.19 -4.09 -22.47
CA ASN A 169 -29.43 -3.43 -22.84
C ASN A 169 -29.36 -2.02 -22.22
N PHE A 170 -29.66 -0.98 -23.00
CA PHE A 170 -29.67 0.40 -22.53
C PHE A 170 -30.79 0.69 -21.52
N ASP A 171 -31.73 -0.24 -21.32
CA ASP A 171 -32.83 -0.08 -20.38
C ASP A 171 -32.40 -0.33 -18.92
N ILE A 172 -31.96 0.74 -18.24
CA ILE A 172 -31.55 0.71 -16.84
C ILE A 172 -32.79 0.71 -15.94
N LYS A 173 -33.22 -0.48 -15.50
CA LYS A 173 -34.29 -0.62 -14.50
C LYS A 173 -33.79 -0.18 -13.12
N ARG A 174 -33.93 1.11 -12.80
CA ARG A 174 -33.71 1.62 -11.43
C ARG A 174 -34.87 1.15 -10.55
N SER A 175 -34.61 0.29 -9.58
CA SER A 175 -35.54 0.06 -8.47
C SER A 175 -35.73 1.39 -7.74
N ARG A 176 -36.89 2.03 -7.90
CA ARG A 176 -37.27 3.21 -7.11
C ARG A 176 -37.33 2.75 -5.66
N MET A 177 -36.33 3.11 -4.86
CA MET A 177 -36.47 3.09 -3.41
C MET A 177 -37.52 4.13 -3.07
N ASN A 178 -38.69 3.67 -2.63
CA ASN A 178 -39.71 4.53 -2.04
C ASN A 178 -39.13 5.05 -0.72
N TYR A 179 -38.57 6.24 -0.75
CA TYR A 179 -38.37 7.00 0.48
C TYR A 179 -39.77 7.36 0.97
N ALA A 180 -40.28 6.58 1.92
CA ALA A 180 -41.43 7.00 2.72
C ALA A 180 -40.98 8.24 3.49
N LEU A 181 -41.58 9.39 3.13
CA LEU A 181 -41.54 10.62 3.92
C LEU A 181 -42.38 10.45 5.18
#